data_AF-Q5RE42-F1
#
_entry.id   AF-Q5RE42-F1
#
_cell.length_a   1.000
_cell.length_b   1.000
_cell.length_c   1.000
_cell.angle_alpha   90.00
_cell.angle_beta   90.00
_cell.angle_gamma   90.00
#
_symmetry.space_group_name_H-M   'P 1'
#
loop_
_entity.id
_entity.type
_entity.pdbx_description
1 polymer ?
#
loop_
_entity_poly.entity_id
_entity_poly.type
_entity_poly.pdbx_seq_one_letter_code
_entity_poly.pdbx_strand_id
1 'polypeptide(L)'
;MAEESSCTRDCMSFSVLNWDQVSRLHEVLTEVVPIHGRGNFPTLEITLKDIVQTVRSRLEEAGIKVQDVRLNGSAAGHVLVKDNGLGCKDLDLIFHVALPTEAEFQLVRDVVLCSLLNFLPEGVNKLKISPVTLKEAYVQKLVKVCTDTDRWSLISLSNKNGKNVEL
;
A
#
# COMPACT_ATOMS: atom_id res chain seq x y z
N MET A 1 -19.35 47.29 4.62
CA MET A 1 -19.46 45.98 5.29
C MET A 1 -18.64 45.01 4.47
N ALA A 2 -17.39 44.79 4.86
CA ALA A 2 -16.53 43.81 4.23
C ALA A 2 -16.72 42.50 5.02
N GLU A 3 -17.21 41.47 4.35
CA GLU A 3 -17.25 40.11 4.90
C GLU A 3 -15.83 39.54 4.86
N GLU A 4 -15.22 39.40 6.03
CA GLU A 4 -14.03 38.59 6.20
C GLU A 4 -14.41 37.12 6.06
N SER A 5 -14.17 36.55 4.87
CA SER A 5 -14.16 35.10 4.69
C SER A 5 -12.92 34.52 5.38
N SER A 6 -13.10 33.98 6.58
CA SER A 6 -12.08 33.20 7.27
C SER A 6 -11.82 31.90 6.50
N CYS A 7 -10.73 31.85 5.73
CA CYS A 7 -10.18 30.58 5.27
C CYS A 7 -9.61 29.83 6.48
N THR A 8 -10.44 29.01 7.13
CA THR A 8 -9.98 27.94 8.01
C THR A 8 -9.22 26.95 7.13
N ARG A 9 -7.91 27.17 6.98
CA ARG A 9 -6.99 26.10 6.62
C ARG A 9 -7.12 25.07 7.73
N ASP A 10 -7.62 23.88 7.41
CA ASP A 10 -7.60 22.75 8.34
C ASP A 10 -6.17 22.60 8.86
N CYS A 11 -5.97 22.98 10.13
CA CYS A 11 -4.68 22.85 10.78
C CYS A 11 -4.52 21.38 11.13
N MET A 12 -3.88 20.61 10.24
CA MET A 12 -3.52 19.22 10.53
C MET A 12 -2.64 19.23 11.79
N SER A 13 -3.16 18.68 12.88
CA SER A 13 -2.39 18.52 14.11
C SER A 13 -1.42 17.34 13.97
N PHE A 14 -0.21 17.52 14.46
CA PHE A 14 0.81 16.49 14.46
C PHE A 14 1.10 16.04 15.90
N SER A 15 1.41 14.77 16.07
CA SER A 15 1.82 14.19 17.34
C SER A 15 2.87 13.12 17.10
N VAL A 16 3.74 12.93 18.08
CA VAL A 16 4.82 11.93 18.01
C VAL A 16 4.36 10.67 18.73
N LEU A 17 4.56 9.51 18.10
CA LEU A 17 4.28 8.23 18.73
C LEU A 17 5.22 8.01 19.93
N ASN A 18 4.67 7.57 21.06
CA ASN A 18 5.48 7.12 22.19
C ASN A 18 6.10 5.74 21.90
N TRP A 19 6.99 5.27 22.78
CA TRP A 19 7.70 4.00 22.57
C TRP A 19 6.76 2.80 22.38
N ASP A 20 5.71 2.68 23.21
CA ASP A 20 4.77 1.56 23.11
C ASP A 20 4.04 1.55 21.76
N GLN A 21 3.70 2.74 21.25
CA GLN A 21 3.10 2.90 19.92
C GLN A 21 4.10 2.57 18.81
N VAL A 22 5.36 3.00 18.94
CA VAL A 22 6.43 2.66 17.98
C VAL A 22 6.69 1.15 17.96
N SER A 23 6.67 0.48 19.12
CA SER A 23 6.80 -0.98 19.21
C SER A 23 5.67 -1.69 18.49
N ARG A 24 4.41 -1.28 18.68
CA ARG A 24 3.27 -1.84 17.96
C ARG A 24 3.33 -1.57 16.46
N LEU A 25 3.78 -0.39 16.05
CA LEU A 25 4.01 -0.10 14.63
C LEU A 25 5.06 -1.05 14.05
N HIS A 26 6.14 -1.33 14.77
CA HIS A 26 7.16 -2.28 14.35
C HIS A 26 6.59 -3.70 14.21
N GLU A 27 5.78 -4.16 15.15
CA GLU A 27 5.07 -5.45 15.07
C GLU A 27 4.21 -5.52 13.79
N VAL A 28 3.38 -4.50 13.53
CA VAL A 28 2.55 -4.44 12.30
C VAL A 28 3.40 -4.45 11.03
N LEU A 29 4.52 -3.74 11.01
CA LEU A 29 5.38 -3.66 9.83
C LEU A 29 6.16 -4.95 9.55
N THR A 30 6.41 -5.76 10.59
CA THR A 30 7.22 -6.99 10.51
C THR A 30 6.41 -8.28 10.57
N GLU A 31 5.10 -8.20 10.87
CA GLU A 31 4.19 -9.33 10.79
C GLU A 31 4.20 -9.89 9.35
N VAL A 32 4.33 -11.22 9.23
CA VAL A 32 4.22 -11.91 7.95
C VAL A 32 2.74 -12.02 7.59
N VAL A 33 2.39 -11.44 6.45
CA VAL A 33 1.04 -11.40 5.90
C VAL A 33 0.97 -12.31 4.68
N PRO A 34 0.09 -13.33 4.66
CA PRO A 34 -0.07 -14.20 3.51
C PRO A 34 -0.94 -13.55 2.42
N ILE A 35 -0.37 -13.35 1.22
CA ILE A 35 -1.14 -12.97 0.03
C ILE A 35 -1.44 -14.21 -0.79
N HIS A 36 -2.73 -14.51 -0.91
CA HIS A 36 -3.18 -15.77 -1.48
C HIS A 36 -3.28 -15.67 -3.00
N GLY A 37 -2.50 -16.52 -3.69
CA GLY A 37 -2.64 -16.71 -5.13
C GLY A 37 -3.97 -17.37 -5.50
N ARG A 38 -4.54 -16.95 -6.64
CA ARG A 38 -5.66 -17.64 -7.29
C ARG A 38 -5.17 -18.81 -8.15
N GLY A 39 -5.98 -19.85 -8.23
CA GLY A 39 -5.64 -21.07 -8.98
C GLY A 39 -4.44 -21.79 -8.38
N ASN A 40 -3.44 -22.08 -9.20
CA ASN A 40 -2.23 -22.80 -8.81
C ASN A 40 -1.07 -21.88 -8.38
N PHE A 41 -1.32 -20.58 -8.24
CA PHE A 41 -0.29 -19.65 -7.78
C PHE A 41 -0.03 -19.84 -6.28
N PRO A 42 1.26 -19.83 -5.86
CA PRO A 42 1.60 -20.01 -4.45
C PRO A 42 1.07 -18.87 -3.60
N THR A 43 1.02 -19.08 -2.29
CA THR A 43 0.83 -17.97 -1.33
C THR A 43 2.15 -17.23 -1.18
N LEU A 44 2.12 -15.90 -1.25
CA LEU A 44 3.28 -15.06 -0.97
C LEU A 44 3.32 -14.77 0.53
N GLU A 45 4.45 -15.01 1.17
CA GLU A 45 4.70 -14.61 2.55
C GLU A 45 5.48 -13.30 2.54
N ILE A 46 4.80 -12.19 2.88
CA ILE A 46 5.38 -10.85 2.77
C ILE A 46 5.22 -10.07 4.07
N THR A 47 6.12 -9.13 4.32
CA THR A 47 5.93 -8.13 5.38
C THR A 47 5.61 -6.77 4.76
N LEU A 48 4.87 -5.92 5.47
CA LEU A 48 4.61 -4.56 5.00
C LEU A 48 5.92 -3.78 4.81
N LYS A 49 6.90 -4.00 5.69
CA LYS A 49 8.24 -3.43 5.57
C LYS A 49 8.87 -3.77 4.22
N ASP A 50 8.86 -5.05 3.82
CA ASP A 50 9.51 -5.49 2.58
C ASP A 50 8.77 -4.98 1.34
N ILE A 51 7.44 -4.91 1.37
CA ILE A 51 6.64 -4.29 0.31
C ILE A 51 7.01 -2.82 0.17
N VAL A 52 6.97 -2.05 1.26
CA VAL A 52 7.27 -0.61 1.24
C VAL A 52 8.67 -0.36 0.70
N GLN A 53 9.66 -1.11 1.17
CA GLN A 53 11.04 -0.97 0.71
C GLN A 53 11.18 -1.30 -0.78
N THR A 54 10.60 -2.41 -1.22
CA THR A 54 10.68 -2.86 -2.61
C THR A 54 9.96 -1.90 -3.56
N VAL A 55 8.69 -1.57 -3.27
CA VAL A 55 7.87 -0.70 -4.12
C VAL A 55 8.49 0.70 -4.20
N ARG A 56 8.92 1.26 -3.06
CA ARG A 56 9.58 2.58 -3.05
C ARG A 56 10.85 2.58 -3.90
N SER A 57 11.75 1.61 -3.72
CA SER A 57 12.99 1.51 -4.51
C SER A 57 12.69 1.44 -6.00
N ARG A 58 11.73 0.59 -6.40
CA ARG A 58 11.35 0.40 -7.80
C ARG A 58 10.69 1.64 -8.42
N LEU A 59 9.88 2.37 -7.64
CA LEU A 59 9.28 3.63 -8.09
C LEU A 59 10.35 4.69 -8.32
N GLU A 60 11.29 4.84 -7.38
CA GLU A 60 12.40 5.78 -7.50
C GLU A 60 13.35 5.42 -8.66
N GLU A 61 13.66 4.13 -8.86
CA GLU A 61 14.40 3.61 -10.03
C GLU A 61 13.70 3.93 -11.36
N ALA A 62 12.37 3.92 -11.38
CA ALA A 62 11.55 4.23 -12.54
C ALA A 62 11.33 5.75 -12.74
N GLY A 63 11.94 6.61 -11.91
CA GLY A 63 11.82 8.06 -11.99
C GLY A 63 10.57 8.64 -11.31
N ILE A 64 9.82 7.83 -10.55
CA ILE A 64 8.67 8.28 -9.76
C ILE A 64 9.14 8.59 -8.33
N LYS A 65 9.19 9.88 -7.99
CA LYS A 65 9.56 10.33 -6.64
C LYS A 65 8.45 9.99 -5.63
N VAL A 66 8.81 9.26 -4.58
CA VAL A 66 7.96 8.99 -3.42
C VAL A 66 8.24 10.04 -2.34
N GLN A 67 7.25 10.88 -2.01
CA GLN A 67 7.41 11.96 -1.03
C GLN A 67 7.35 11.42 0.40
N ASP A 68 6.34 10.63 0.70
CA ASP A 68 6.18 9.93 1.97
C ASP A 68 5.41 8.61 1.75
N VAL A 69 5.51 7.73 2.75
CA VAL A 69 4.73 6.49 2.84
C VAL A 69 4.03 6.48 4.19
N ARG A 70 2.72 6.24 4.20
CA ARG A 70 1.89 6.28 5.41
C ARG A 70 1.15 4.98 5.59
N LEU A 71 0.98 4.57 6.84
CA LEU A 71 0.04 3.52 7.23
C LEU A 71 -1.28 4.18 7.58
N ASN A 72 -2.38 3.71 7.00
CA ASN A 72 -3.72 4.20 7.25
C ASN A 72 -4.65 3.07 7.76
N GLY A 73 -5.93 3.39 7.88
CA GLY A 73 -6.98 2.42 8.19
C GLY A 73 -6.97 1.96 9.64
N SER A 74 -7.62 0.83 9.87
CA SER A 74 -7.75 0.23 11.20
C SER A 74 -6.39 -0.13 11.83
N ALA A 75 -5.38 -0.42 11.01
CA ALA A 75 -4.02 -0.70 11.44
C ALA A 75 -3.38 0.51 12.16
N ALA A 76 -3.53 1.72 11.62
CA ALA A 76 -3.05 2.94 12.27
C ALA A 76 -3.76 3.16 13.62
N GLY A 77 -5.07 2.90 13.69
CA GLY A 77 -5.83 2.95 14.94
C GLY A 77 -5.34 1.94 15.99
N HIS A 78 -5.00 0.71 15.57
CA HIS A 78 -4.44 -0.33 16.43
C HIS A 78 -3.05 0.03 16.97
N VAL A 79 -2.22 0.67 16.15
CA VAL A 79 -0.92 1.20 16.58
C VAL A 79 -1.11 2.23 17.69
N LEU A 80 -2.07 3.14 17.55
CA LEU A 80 -2.33 4.18 18.55
C LEU A 80 -2.90 3.63 19.86
N VAL A 81 -3.90 2.75 19.77
CA VAL A 81 -4.61 2.17 20.92
C VAL A 81 -4.72 0.65 20.74
N LYS A 82 -4.06 -0.10 21.63
CA LYS A 82 -4.14 -1.56 21.66
C LYS A 82 -5.57 -2.01 21.96
N ASP A 83 -6.02 -3.06 21.28
CA ASP A 83 -7.35 -3.68 21.48
C ASP A 83 -8.52 -2.69 21.43
N ASN A 84 -8.46 -1.72 20.52
CA ASN A 84 -9.46 -0.67 20.31
C ASN A 84 -10.87 -1.15 19.88
N GLY A 85 -11.10 -2.47 19.80
CA GLY A 85 -12.38 -3.07 19.40
C GLY A 85 -12.71 -2.98 17.91
N LEU A 86 -11.88 -2.30 17.09
CA LEU A 86 -12.09 -2.13 15.65
C LEU A 86 -11.56 -3.32 14.82
N GLY A 87 -10.72 -4.16 15.43
CA GLY A 87 -9.97 -5.20 14.73
C GLY A 87 -8.92 -4.61 13.77
N CYS A 88 -8.18 -5.48 13.10
CA CYS A 88 -7.25 -5.09 12.02
C CYS A 88 -7.69 -5.80 10.75
N LYS A 89 -8.50 -5.13 9.93
CA LYS A 89 -9.13 -5.73 8.73
C LYS A 89 -8.33 -5.48 7.47
N ASP A 90 -7.92 -4.26 7.19
CA ASP A 90 -7.14 -3.96 5.99
C ASP A 90 -5.86 -3.23 6.41
N LEU A 91 -4.77 -3.55 5.72
CA LEU A 91 -3.44 -2.98 5.88
C LEU A 91 -3.23 -1.97 4.75
N ASP A 92 -3.61 -0.73 5.02
CA ASP A 92 -3.64 0.34 4.02
C ASP A 92 -2.33 1.10 4.02
N LEU A 93 -1.58 1.02 2.92
CA LEU A 93 -0.37 1.80 2.68
C LEU A 93 -0.68 2.89 1.66
N ILE A 94 -0.28 4.12 1.98
CA ILE A 94 -0.41 5.26 1.06
C ILE A 94 0.98 5.67 0.63
N PHE A 95 1.25 5.57 -0.68
CA PHE A 95 2.45 6.12 -1.30
C PHE A 95 2.12 7.49 -1.89
N HIS A 96 2.69 8.55 -1.30
CA HIS A 96 2.48 9.89 -1.83
C HIS A 96 3.41 10.12 -3.02
N VAL A 97 2.86 9.90 -4.23
CA VAL A 97 3.55 10.04 -5.51
C VAL A 97 2.81 11.02 -6.42
N ALA A 98 3.53 11.67 -7.33
CA ALA A 98 2.93 12.49 -8.37
C ALA A 98 2.46 11.61 -9.53
N LEU A 99 1.22 11.81 -9.99
CA LEU A 99 0.62 11.08 -11.11
C LEU A 99 0.12 12.07 -12.18
N PRO A 100 1.02 12.76 -12.90
CA PRO A 100 0.65 13.84 -13.81
C PRO A 100 -0.02 13.37 -15.10
N THR A 101 0.26 12.16 -15.59
CA THR A 101 -0.33 11.61 -16.82
C THR A 101 -0.72 10.14 -16.66
N GLU A 102 -1.44 9.60 -17.64
CA GLU A 102 -1.79 8.17 -17.70
C GLU A 102 -0.55 7.25 -17.75
N ALA A 103 0.57 7.74 -18.29
CA ALA A 103 1.80 6.98 -18.35
C ALA A 103 2.34 6.65 -16.95
N GLU A 104 2.29 7.61 -16.01
CA GLU A 104 2.69 7.35 -14.63
C GLU A 104 1.73 6.40 -13.91
N PHE A 105 0.41 6.48 -14.17
CA PHE A 105 -0.54 5.49 -13.64
C PHE A 105 -0.19 4.07 -14.07
N GLN A 106 0.10 3.89 -15.36
CA GLN A 106 0.48 2.59 -15.90
C GLN A 106 1.83 2.12 -15.34
N LEU A 107 2.80 3.03 -15.23
CA LEU A 107 4.12 2.74 -14.67
C LEU A 107 4.05 2.34 -13.19
N VAL A 108 3.29 3.05 -12.35
CA VAL A 108 3.08 2.68 -10.94
C VAL A 108 2.47 1.29 -10.85
N ARG A 109 1.42 1.02 -11.64
CA ARG A 109 0.78 -0.29 -11.67
C ARG A 109 1.76 -1.40 -12.04
N ASP A 110 2.56 -1.19 -13.09
CA ASP A 110 3.52 -2.19 -13.54
C ASP A 110 4.65 -2.39 -12.52
N VAL A 111 5.12 -1.32 -11.88
CA VAL A 111 6.09 -1.38 -10.79
C VAL A 111 5.58 -2.20 -9.60
N VAL A 112 4.35 -1.93 -9.14
CA VAL A 112 3.74 -2.66 -8.01
C VAL A 112 3.54 -4.13 -8.37
N LEU A 113 3.01 -4.43 -9.56
CA LEU A 113 2.82 -5.81 -10.01
C LEU A 113 4.15 -6.55 -10.16
N CYS A 114 5.16 -5.94 -10.77
CA CYS A 114 6.49 -6.54 -10.91
C CYS A 114 7.17 -6.73 -9.56
N SER A 115 6.89 -5.89 -8.56
CA SER A 115 7.40 -6.07 -7.20
C SER A 115 6.92 -7.37 -6.57
N LEU A 116 5.72 -7.87 -6.93
CA LEU A 116 5.21 -9.16 -6.45
C LEU A 116 6.09 -10.35 -6.86
N LEU A 117 6.83 -10.24 -7.97
CA LEU A 117 7.77 -11.29 -8.40
C LEU A 117 8.89 -11.52 -7.39
N ASN A 118 9.28 -10.48 -6.65
CA ASN A 118 10.35 -10.59 -5.65
C ASN A 118 9.95 -11.52 -4.50
N PHE A 119 8.65 -11.62 -4.21
CA PHE A 119 8.11 -12.40 -3.09
C PHE A 119 7.71 -13.83 -3.45
N LEU A 120 7.87 -14.24 -4.72
CA LEU A 120 7.62 -15.62 -5.11
C LEU A 120 8.64 -16.57 -4.44
N PRO A 121 8.19 -17.75 -3.96
CA PRO A 121 9.05 -18.72 -3.30
C PRO A 121 10.14 -19.25 -4.25
N GLU A 122 11.21 -19.78 -3.66
CA GLU A 122 12.29 -20.40 -4.40
C GLU A 122 11.79 -21.55 -5.30
N GLY A 123 12.37 -21.68 -6.49
CA GLY A 123 11.98 -22.68 -7.48
C GLY A 123 10.88 -22.23 -8.46
N VAL A 124 10.23 -21.08 -8.24
CA VAL A 124 9.30 -20.52 -9.22
C VAL A 124 10.06 -19.86 -10.38
N ASN A 125 9.76 -20.25 -11.61
CA ASN A 125 10.36 -19.64 -12.80
C ASN A 125 9.75 -18.26 -13.08
N LYS A 126 10.37 -17.22 -12.50
CA LYS A 126 9.93 -15.82 -12.61
C LYS A 126 9.93 -15.30 -14.05
N LEU A 127 10.79 -15.83 -14.93
CA LEU A 127 10.91 -15.39 -16.34
C LEU A 127 9.68 -15.71 -17.19
N LYS A 128 8.87 -16.69 -16.78
CA LYS A 128 7.64 -17.08 -17.47
C LYS A 128 6.40 -16.34 -16.97
N ILE A 129 6.53 -15.50 -15.95
CA ILE A 129 5.39 -14.86 -15.30
C ILE A 129 5.26 -13.42 -15.82
N SER A 130 4.15 -13.14 -16.48
CA SER A 130 3.84 -11.80 -16.98
C SER A 130 3.14 -10.94 -15.91
N PRO A 131 3.20 -9.59 -16.02
CA PRO A 131 2.42 -8.69 -15.16
C PRO A 131 0.91 -8.96 -15.20
N VAL A 132 0.39 -9.36 -16.37
CA VAL A 132 -1.03 -9.72 -16.53
C VAL A 132 -1.40 -10.93 -15.67
N THR A 133 -0.54 -11.95 -15.68
CA THR A 133 -0.73 -13.16 -14.87
C THR A 133 -0.66 -12.86 -13.37
N LEU A 134 0.26 -12.00 -12.93
CA LEU A 134 0.34 -11.57 -11.52
C LEU A 134 -0.90 -10.81 -11.08
N LYS A 135 -1.40 -9.91 -11.94
CA LYS A 135 -2.65 -9.18 -11.69
C LYS A 135 -3.80 -10.16 -11.48
N GLU A 136 -3.96 -11.14 -12.36
CA GLU A 136 -5.04 -12.12 -12.26
C GLU A 136 -4.89 -13.06 -11.06
N ALA A 137 -3.65 -13.36 -10.66
CA ALA A 137 -3.36 -14.26 -9.56
C ALA A 137 -3.54 -13.59 -8.18
N TYR A 138 -3.06 -12.36 -8.00
CA TYR A 138 -2.88 -11.77 -6.67
C TYR A 138 -3.69 -10.50 -6.42
N VAL A 139 -4.13 -9.79 -7.46
CA VAL A 139 -4.91 -8.55 -7.30
C VAL A 139 -6.39 -8.88 -7.19
N GLN A 140 -7.00 -8.44 -6.08
CA GLN A 140 -8.42 -8.59 -5.83
C GLN A 140 -9.22 -7.42 -6.38
N LYS A 141 -8.68 -6.20 -6.25
CA LYS A 141 -9.34 -4.96 -6.67
C LYS A 141 -8.30 -3.99 -7.21
N LEU A 142 -8.64 -3.31 -8.30
CA LEU A 142 -7.81 -2.25 -8.89
C LEU A 142 -8.72 -1.07 -9.19
N VAL A 143 -8.37 0.11 -8.70
CA VAL A 143 -9.12 1.36 -8.89
C VAL A 143 -8.18 2.41 -9.43
N LYS A 144 -8.67 3.18 -10.41
CA LYS A 144 -8.00 4.37 -10.92
C LYS A 144 -8.97 5.53 -10.86
N VAL A 145 -8.58 6.61 -10.22
CA VAL A 145 -9.31 7.88 -10.20
C VAL A 145 -8.39 8.96 -10.77
N CYS A 146 -8.86 9.61 -11.83
CA CYS A 146 -8.15 10.70 -12.49
C CYS A 146 -9.18 11.75 -12.93
N THR A 147 -9.57 12.61 -11.98
CA THR A 147 -10.41 13.79 -12.19
C THR A 147 -9.57 15.05 -12.00
N ASP A 148 -10.19 16.22 -12.17
CA ASP A 148 -9.53 17.51 -11.94
C ASP A 148 -9.13 17.71 -10.47
N THR A 149 -9.85 17.06 -9.54
CA THR A 149 -9.65 17.18 -8.09
C THR A 149 -8.96 15.97 -7.47
N ASP A 150 -9.27 14.77 -7.95
CA ASP A 150 -8.86 13.50 -7.35
C ASP A 150 -7.99 12.70 -8.32
N ARG A 151 -6.74 12.47 -7.93
CA ARG A 151 -5.78 11.72 -8.74
C ARG A 151 -5.06 10.68 -7.89
N TRP A 152 -5.55 9.45 -7.94
CA TRP A 152 -5.01 8.34 -7.15
C TRP A 152 -5.32 6.98 -7.79
N SER A 153 -4.51 5.99 -7.44
CA SER A 153 -4.69 4.59 -7.84
C SER A 153 -4.68 3.72 -6.59
N LEU A 154 -5.39 2.60 -6.63
CA LEU A 154 -5.41 1.62 -5.54
C LEU A 154 -5.26 0.21 -6.12
N ILE A 155 -4.39 -0.58 -5.50
CA ILE A 155 -4.19 -2.01 -5.78
C ILE A 155 -4.39 -2.78 -4.47
N SER A 156 -5.47 -3.55 -4.40
CA SER A 156 -5.79 -4.40 -3.25
C SER A 156 -5.34 -5.83 -3.53
N LEU A 157 -4.46 -6.36 -2.69
CA LEU A 157 -3.93 -7.71 -2.74
C LEU A 157 -4.79 -8.66 -1.90
N SER A 158 -5.05 -9.85 -2.42
CA SER A 158 -6.00 -10.77 -1.79
C SER A 158 -5.43 -11.45 -0.54
N ASN A 159 -6.16 -11.32 0.58
CA ASN A 159 -5.92 -12.14 1.76
C ASN A 159 -7.22 -12.82 2.21
N LYS A 160 -7.28 -14.15 2.06
CA LYS A 160 -8.47 -14.94 2.41
C LYS A 160 -8.78 -14.96 3.91
N ASN A 161 -7.83 -14.54 4.76
CA ASN A 161 -8.03 -14.41 6.20
C ASN A 161 -8.69 -13.08 6.59
N GLY A 162 -9.06 -12.25 5.62
CA GLY A 162 -9.72 -10.96 5.86
C GLY A 162 -8.78 -9.84 6.31
N LYS A 163 -7.46 -9.98 6.03
CA LYS A 163 -6.38 -8.99 6.23
C LYS A 163 -5.82 -8.50 4.89
N ASN A 164 -6.60 -7.79 4.07
CA ASN A 164 -6.11 -7.41 2.73
C ASN A 164 -4.98 -6.38 2.86
N VAL A 165 -4.09 -6.36 1.87
CA VAL A 165 -3.04 -5.32 1.78
C VAL A 165 -3.41 -4.39 0.64
N GLU A 166 -3.61 -3.12 0.93
CA GLU A 166 -3.97 -2.09 -0.05
C GLU A 166 -2.80 -1.13 -0.25
N LEU A 167 -2.46 -0.88 -1.53
CA LEU A 167 -1.33 -0.05 -1.98
C LEU A 167 -1.81 1.08 -2.89
#